data_AF-A0A1E3W0A3-F1
#
_entry.id   AF-A0A1E3W0A3-F1
#
_cell.length_a   1.000
_cell.length_b   1.000
_cell.length_c   1.000
_cell.angle_alpha   90.00
_cell.angle_beta   90.00
_cell.angle_gamma   90.00
#
_symmetry.space_group_name_H-M   'P 1'
#
loop_
_entity.id
_entity.type
_entity.pdbx_description
1 polymer ?
#
loop_
_entity_poly.entity_id
_entity_poly.type
_entity_poly.pdbx_seq_one_letter_code
_entity_poly.pdbx_strand_id
1 'polypeptide(L)'
;MAARTPQGAERNLEQSSAAQSLEMLLELRPRFARLVVYPDDFTPISKGLELSYYRAREQFKSAFRSKDSEVVHDWRKSVQRHWRQMQLLTPCWPSELGARADAARALSQTLGDDHDIANLMHLATAPTMAFGNPDDISGFLKRCKMRLKALRKDAKIRGQRLFVEKPRPFADRIHAYWTTAAVGALKPVQPAHQDDNVVAIDNARSATPHQTGYGGQS
;
A
#
# COMPACT_ATOMS: atom_id res chain seq x y z
N MET A 1 3.71 -48.07 -0.15
CA MET A 1 4.64 -47.02 -0.61
C MET A 1 3.88 -45.69 -0.58
N ALA A 2 3.97 -44.95 0.52
CA ALA A 2 3.13 -43.77 0.78
C ALA A 2 3.74 -42.53 0.10
N ALA A 3 2.99 -41.92 -0.81
CA ALA A 3 3.34 -40.67 -1.47
C ALA A 3 3.39 -39.53 -0.44
N ARG A 4 4.57 -38.91 -0.28
CA ARG A 4 4.72 -37.67 0.50
C ARG A 4 4.04 -36.53 -0.26
N THR A 5 3.15 -35.83 0.43
CA THR A 5 2.37 -34.70 -0.06
C THR A 5 3.28 -33.49 -0.38
N PRO A 6 3.17 -32.84 -1.55
CA PRO A 6 4.01 -31.68 -1.93
C PRO A 6 3.79 -30.44 -1.05
N GLN A 7 2.66 -30.37 -0.34
CA GLN A 7 2.25 -29.23 0.48
C GLN A 7 3.14 -28.98 1.72
N GLY A 8 3.82 -30.02 2.22
CA GLY A 8 4.79 -29.88 3.31
C GLY A 8 6.15 -29.37 2.84
N ALA A 9 6.52 -29.63 1.58
CA ALA A 9 7.77 -29.15 1.01
C ALA A 9 7.67 -27.66 0.65
N GLU A 10 6.56 -27.22 0.05
CA GLU A 10 6.31 -25.81 -0.27
C GLU A 10 6.24 -24.92 0.96
N ARG A 11 5.53 -25.34 2.03
CA ARG A 11 5.49 -24.58 3.30
C ARG A 11 6.86 -24.47 3.96
N ASN A 12 7.68 -25.52 3.90
CA ASN A 12 9.05 -25.48 4.44
C ASN A 12 9.97 -24.60 3.60
N LEU A 13 9.79 -24.56 2.27
CA LEU A 13 10.53 -23.65 1.37
C LEU A 13 10.11 -22.19 1.57
N GLU A 14 8.81 -21.90 1.72
CA GLU A 14 8.31 -20.57 2.04
C GLU A 14 8.80 -20.09 3.41
N GLN A 15 8.77 -20.96 4.43
CA GLN A 15 9.32 -20.66 5.76
C GLN A 15 10.83 -20.45 5.72
N SER A 16 11.58 -21.25 4.94
CA SER A 16 13.01 -21.08 4.75
C SER A 16 13.35 -19.77 4.04
N SER A 17 12.61 -19.40 2.99
CA SER A 17 12.81 -18.14 2.25
C SER A 17 12.42 -16.91 3.07
N ALA A 18 11.35 -17.00 3.87
CA ALA A 18 10.93 -15.94 4.77
C ALA A 18 11.90 -15.77 5.93
N ALA A 19 12.43 -16.87 6.48
CA ALA A 19 13.46 -16.84 7.52
C ALA A 19 14.76 -16.22 7.00
N GLN A 20 15.22 -16.62 5.82
CA GLN A 20 16.39 -16.01 5.16
C GLN A 20 16.17 -14.52 4.86
N SER A 21 14.98 -14.14 4.40
CA SER A 21 14.64 -12.74 4.17
C SER A 21 14.64 -11.93 5.46
N LEU A 22 14.12 -12.49 6.55
CA LEU A 22 14.14 -11.85 7.87
C LEU A 22 15.57 -11.70 8.39
N GLU A 23 16.39 -12.73 8.26
CA GLU A 23 17.81 -12.69 8.62
C GLU A 23 18.55 -11.59 7.85
N MET A 24 18.41 -11.54 6.52
CA MET A 24 18.98 -10.45 5.71
C MET A 24 18.47 -9.06 6.13
N LEU A 25 17.18 -8.91 6.45
CA LEU A 25 16.63 -7.64 6.93
C LEU A 25 17.20 -7.24 8.30
N LEU A 26 17.41 -8.19 9.20
CA LEU A 26 18.01 -7.96 10.51
C LEU A 26 19.50 -7.58 10.40
N GLU A 27 20.25 -8.21 9.48
CA GLU A 27 21.64 -7.85 9.16
C GLU A 27 21.76 -6.44 8.57
N LEU A 28 20.76 -6.00 7.80
CA LEU A 28 20.72 -4.64 7.26
C LEU A 28 20.30 -3.58 8.28
N ARG A 29 19.68 -3.97 9.40
CA ARG A 29 19.15 -3.04 10.41
C ARG A 29 20.18 -2.02 10.93
N PRO A 30 21.45 -2.37 11.23
CA PRO A 30 22.46 -1.40 11.63
C PRO A 30 22.81 -0.39 10.53
N ARG A 31 22.70 -0.77 9.25
CA ARG A 31 22.90 0.15 8.11
C ARG A 31 21.77 1.16 8.01
N PHE A 32 20.53 0.72 8.22
CA PHE A 32 19.37 1.61 8.29
C PHE A 32 19.44 2.57 9.48
N ALA A 33 20.01 2.15 10.61
CA ALA A 33 20.19 3.01 11.78
C ALA A 33 21.12 4.21 11.52
N ARG A 34 21.98 4.13 10.50
CA ARG A 34 22.89 5.22 10.08
C ARG A 34 22.37 6.01 8.88
N LEU A 35 21.17 5.69 8.38
CA LEU A 35 20.59 6.38 7.26
C LEU A 35 20.09 7.75 7.74
N VAL A 36 20.78 8.81 7.32
CA VAL A 36 20.33 10.19 7.58
C VAL A 36 19.25 10.53 6.56
N VAL A 37 18.01 10.64 7.02
CA VAL A 37 16.86 11.04 6.19
C VAL A 37 16.61 12.53 6.43
N TYR A 38 16.58 13.33 5.35
CA TYR A 38 16.29 14.76 5.45
C TYR A 38 15.06 15.17 4.61
N PRO A 39 14.15 16.01 5.13
CA PRO A 39 14.09 16.44 6.53
C PRO A 39 13.82 15.26 7.48
N ASP A 40 14.47 15.28 8.65
CA ASP A 40 14.32 14.25 9.69
C ASP A 40 13.05 14.48 10.51
N ASP A 41 11.93 14.60 9.81
CA ASP A 41 10.61 14.75 10.40
C ASP A 41 9.57 13.96 9.60
N PHE A 42 8.33 13.94 10.11
CA PHE A 42 7.25 13.19 9.46
C PHE A 42 6.63 13.92 8.26
N THR A 43 7.08 15.14 7.95
CA THR A 43 6.44 15.99 6.95
C THR A 43 6.43 15.37 5.55
N PRO A 44 7.53 14.79 5.02
CA PRO A 44 7.53 14.12 3.72
C PRO A 44 6.58 12.91 3.68
N ILE A 45 6.55 12.11 4.75
CA ILE A 45 5.69 10.93 4.86
C ILE A 45 4.21 11.36 4.87
N SER A 46 3.89 12.40 5.65
CA SER A 46 2.53 12.98 5.70
C SER A 46 2.07 13.49 4.33
N LYS A 47 2.94 14.21 3.59
CA LYS A 47 2.64 14.66 2.22
C LYS A 47 2.42 13.49 1.26
N GLY A 48 3.26 12.46 1.36
CA GLY A 48 3.11 11.24 0.57
C GLY A 48 1.79 10.52 0.87
N LEU A 49 1.42 10.44 2.14
CA LEU A 49 0.16 9.86 2.60
C LEU A 49 -1.05 10.64 2.08
N GLU A 50 -1.01 11.99 2.16
CA GLU A 50 -2.04 12.87 1.61
C GLU A 50 -2.27 12.57 0.12
N LEU A 51 -1.18 12.57 -0.66
CA LEU A 51 -1.24 12.33 -2.10
C LEU A 51 -1.76 10.93 -2.43
N SER A 52 -1.27 9.89 -1.75
CA SER A 52 -1.74 8.52 -1.99
C SER A 52 -3.20 8.33 -1.61
N TYR A 53 -3.64 8.97 -0.52
CA TYR A 53 -5.03 8.90 -0.07
C TYR A 53 -5.95 9.69 -1.01
N TYR A 54 -5.54 10.87 -1.49
CA TYR A 54 -6.24 11.60 -2.56
C TYR A 54 -6.44 10.73 -3.80
N ARG A 55 -5.36 10.10 -4.30
CA ARG A 55 -5.43 9.20 -5.48
C ARG A 55 -6.38 8.03 -5.24
N ALA A 56 -6.32 7.40 -4.07
CA ALA A 56 -7.22 6.30 -3.71
C ALA A 56 -8.70 6.74 -3.71
N ARG A 57 -9.00 7.98 -3.26
CA ARG A 57 -10.35 8.57 -3.30
C ARG A 57 -10.83 8.82 -4.72
N GLU A 58 -9.98 9.35 -5.59
CA GLU A 58 -10.36 9.58 -6.99
C GLU A 58 -10.61 8.25 -7.71
N GLN A 59 -9.72 7.27 -7.53
CA GLN A 59 -9.91 5.92 -8.07
C GLN A 59 -11.16 5.23 -7.52
N PHE A 60 -11.48 5.40 -6.23
CA PHE A 60 -12.75 4.95 -5.66
C PHE A 60 -13.96 5.52 -6.41
N LYS A 61 -13.99 6.84 -6.67
CA LYS A 61 -15.08 7.47 -7.43
C LYS A 61 -15.18 6.92 -8.85
N SER A 62 -14.04 6.68 -9.50
CA SER A 62 -13.96 6.14 -10.86
C SER A 62 -14.41 4.68 -10.94
N ALA A 63 -13.98 3.84 -9.98
CA ALA A 63 -14.23 2.40 -9.98
C ALA A 63 -15.72 2.04 -9.93
N PHE A 64 -16.56 2.88 -9.31
CA PHE A 64 -18.02 2.66 -9.27
C PHE A 64 -18.80 3.30 -10.42
N ARG A 65 -18.13 4.08 -11.27
CA ARG A 65 -18.70 4.65 -12.50
C ARG A 65 -18.29 3.87 -13.74
N SER A 66 -17.13 3.21 -13.69
CA SER A 66 -16.59 2.42 -14.79
C SER A 66 -17.09 0.97 -14.79
N LYS A 67 -17.20 0.39 -15.99
CA LYS A 67 -17.35 -1.06 -16.19
C LYS A 67 -16.01 -1.76 -16.41
N ASP A 68 -14.93 -0.99 -16.51
CA ASP A 68 -13.58 -1.45 -16.80
C ASP A 68 -12.93 -2.10 -15.57
N SER A 69 -12.44 -3.33 -15.75
CA SER A 69 -11.73 -4.09 -14.73
C SER A 69 -10.39 -3.47 -14.35
N GLU A 70 -9.71 -2.76 -15.26
CA GLU A 70 -8.43 -2.12 -14.99
C GLU A 70 -8.58 -0.98 -13.96
N VAL A 71 -9.68 -0.21 -14.05
CA VAL A 71 -9.98 0.86 -13.09
C VAL A 71 -10.21 0.29 -11.68
N VAL A 72 -10.89 -0.86 -11.56
CA VAL A 72 -11.09 -1.54 -10.28
C VAL A 72 -9.77 -2.12 -9.74
N HIS A 73 -8.94 -2.66 -10.64
CA HIS A 73 -7.62 -3.17 -10.31
C HIS A 73 -6.71 -2.06 -9.75
N ASP A 74 -6.67 -0.89 -10.39
CA ASP A 74 -5.85 0.22 -9.92
C ASP A 74 -6.32 0.77 -8.57
N TRP A 75 -7.64 0.79 -8.34
CA TRP A 75 -8.16 1.11 -7.02
C TRP A 75 -7.71 0.10 -5.97
N ARG A 76 -7.70 -1.21 -6.28
CA ARG A 76 -7.18 -2.26 -5.38
C ARG A 76 -5.74 -2.00 -4.97
N LYS A 77 -4.84 -1.65 -5.91
CA LYS A 77 -3.44 -1.32 -5.60
C LYS A 77 -3.34 -0.18 -4.59
N SER A 78 -4.15 0.86 -4.73
CA SER A 78 -4.17 1.99 -3.80
C SER A 78 -4.74 1.63 -2.43
N VAL A 79 -5.77 0.78 -2.36
CA VAL A 79 -6.28 0.26 -1.07
C VAL A 79 -5.20 -0.58 -0.37
N GLN A 80 -4.48 -1.44 -1.10
CA GLN A 80 -3.36 -2.20 -0.55
C GLN A 80 -2.27 -1.29 0.02
N ARG A 81 -1.89 -0.24 -0.73
CA ARG A 81 -0.94 0.76 -0.25
C ARG A 81 -1.43 1.42 1.04
N HIS A 82 -2.69 1.86 1.08
CA HIS A 82 -3.29 2.47 2.26
C HIS A 82 -3.28 1.51 3.45
N TRP A 83 -3.64 0.24 3.25
CA TRP A 83 -3.55 -0.79 4.30
C TRP A 83 -2.14 -0.90 4.88
N ARG A 84 -1.11 -1.01 4.03
CA ARG A 84 0.28 -1.10 4.49
C ARG A 84 0.74 0.15 5.23
N GLN A 85 0.37 1.34 4.75
CA GLN A 85 0.65 2.59 5.44
C GLN A 85 0.01 2.62 6.84
N MET A 86 -1.27 2.24 6.96
CA MET A 86 -1.94 2.19 8.27
C MET A 86 -1.35 1.13 9.20
N GLN A 87 -0.95 -0.02 8.66
CA GLN A 87 -0.26 -1.07 9.41
C GLN A 87 1.08 -0.58 9.97
N LEU A 88 1.88 0.12 9.15
CA LEU A 88 3.17 0.69 9.58
C LEU A 88 3.00 1.77 10.65
N LEU A 89 1.94 2.58 10.55
CA LEU A 89 1.65 3.68 11.47
C LEU A 89 0.87 3.24 12.72
N THR A 90 0.43 1.98 12.79
CA THR A 90 -0.33 1.44 13.93
C THR A 90 0.34 1.71 15.30
N PRO A 91 1.68 1.64 15.46
CA PRO A 91 2.33 1.97 16.73
C PRO A 91 2.06 3.40 17.25
N CYS A 92 1.71 4.35 16.38
CA CYS A 92 1.41 5.73 16.80
C CYS A 92 0.11 5.83 17.60
N TRP A 93 -0.87 5.00 17.28
CA TRP A 93 -2.12 4.85 18.03
C TRP A 93 -2.78 3.51 17.69
N PRO A 94 -2.50 2.45 18.46
CA PRO A 94 -2.91 1.09 18.11
C PRO A 94 -4.41 0.89 17.92
N SER A 95 -5.23 1.45 18.83
CA SER A 95 -6.69 1.25 18.75
C SER A 95 -7.35 1.94 17.54
N GLU A 96 -6.90 3.14 17.16
CA GLU A 96 -7.47 3.89 16.04
C GLU A 96 -6.91 3.39 14.69
N LEU A 97 -5.59 3.30 14.58
CA LEU A 97 -4.93 2.97 13.31
C LEU A 97 -4.96 1.48 13.01
N GLY A 98 -4.98 0.61 14.03
CA GLY A 98 -5.22 -0.82 13.87
C GLY A 98 -6.60 -1.09 13.27
N ALA A 99 -7.65 -0.47 13.83
CA ALA A 99 -9.01 -0.60 13.29
C ALA A 99 -9.11 -0.12 11.83
N ARG A 100 -8.43 0.99 11.49
CA ARG A 100 -8.38 1.48 10.11
C ARG A 100 -7.58 0.56 9.18
N ALA A 101 -6.48 -0.02 9.65
CA ALA A 101 -5.69 -0.99 8.90
C ALA A 101 -6.52 -2.25 8.60
N ASP A 102 -7.27 -2.77 9.58
CA ASP A 102 -8.15 -3.93 9.38
C ASP A 102 -9.30 -3.64 8.43
N ALA A 103 -9.91 -2.45 8.52
CA ALA A 103 -10.93 -2.03 7.56
C ALA A 103 -10.37 -1.95 6.12
N ALA A 104 -9.15 -1.41 5.95
CA ALA A 104 -8.46 -1.34 4.66
C ALA A 104 -8.08 -2.73 4.14
N ARG A 105 -7.63 -3.64 5.02
CA ARG A 105 -7.33 -5.04 4.70
C ARG A 105 -8.57 -5.76 4.20
N ALA A 106 -9.70 -5.64 4.91
CA ALA A 106 -10.96 -6.28 4.52
C ALA A 106 -11.45 -5.80 3.14
N LEU A 107 -11.34 -4.50 2.87
CA LEU A 107 -11.64 -3.95 1.55
C LEU A 107 -10.66 -4.49 0.49
N SER A 108 -9.35 -4.52 0.79
CA SER A 108 -8.36 -5.08 -0.12
C SER A 108 -8.62 -6.54 -0.46
N GLN A 109 -9.05 -7.34 0.51
CA GLN A 109 -9.39 -8.75 0.28
C GLN A 109 -10.61 -8.88 -0.62
N THR A 110 -11.66 -8.09 -0.35
CA THR A 110 -12.88 -8.04 -1.18
C THR A 110 -12.56 -7.71 -2.64
N LEU A 111 -11.65 -6.75 -2.86
CA LEU A 111 -11.18 -6.39 -4.20
C LEU A 111 -10.24 -7.44 -4.81
N GLY A 112 -9.54 -8.22 -3.99
CA GLY A 112 -8.79 -9.41 -4.41
C GLY A 112 -9.72 -10.46 -4.99
N ASP A 113 -10.77 -10.83 -4.27
CA ASP A 113 -11.77 -11.79 -4.74
C ASP A 113 -12.45 -11.31 -6.05
N ASP A 114 -12.71 -10.00 -6.21
CA ASP A 114 -13.25 -9.43 -7.47
C ASP A 114 -12.28 -9.65 -8.64
N HIS A 115 -11.00 -9.36 -8.42
CA HIS A 115 -9.96 -9.52 -9.43
C HIS A 115 -9.75 -10.99 -9.80
N ASP A 116 -9.69 -11.89 -8.82
CA ASP A 116 -9.48 -13.31 -9.03
C ASP A 116 -10.64 -13.91 -9.86
N ILE A 117 -11.89 -13.54 -9.55
CA ILE A 117 -13.04 -13.98 -10.33
C ILE A 117 -13.01 -13.40 -11.76
N ALA A 118 -12.59 -12.15 -11.93
CA ALA A 118 -12.44 -11.56 -13.26
C ALA A 118 -11.38 -12.32 -14.09
N ASN A 119 -10.26 -12.71 -13.48
CA ASN A 119 -9.23 -13.54 -14.13
C ASN A 119 -9.76 -14.93 -14.47
N LEU A 120 -10.50 -15.58 -13.57
CA LEU A 120 -11.11 -16.88 -13.83
C LEU A 120 -12.13 -16.82 -14.98
N MET A 121 -12.93 -15.76 -15.05
CA MET A 121 -13.85 -15.54 -16.18
C MET A 121 -13.07 -15.37 -17.49
N HIS A 122 -11.98 -14.59 -17.48
CA HIS A 122 -11.14 -14.39 -18.66
C HIS A 122 -10.54 -15.73 -19.14
N LEU A 123 -9.96 -16.51 -18.24
CA LEU A 123 -9.41 -17.84 -18.52
C LEU A 123 -10.48 -18.79 -19.08
N ALA A 124 -11.66 -18.83 -18.48
CA ALA A 124 -12.76 -19.70 -18.93
C ALA A 124 -13.26 -19.37 -20.34
N THR A 125 -13.03 -18.13 -20.82
CA THR A 125 -13.43 -17.67 -22.16
C THR A 125 -12.27 -17.61 -23.15
N ALA A 126 -11.05 -17.93 -22.73
CA ALA A 126 -9.88 -17.85 -23.58
C ALA A 126 -9.93 -18.93 -24.68
N PRO A 127 -9.77 -18.58 -25.98
CA PRO A 127 -9.86 -19.56 -27.08
C PRO A 127 -8.84 -20.70 -27.01
N THR A 128 -7.74 -20.49 -26.29
CA THR A 128 -6.63 -21.44 -26.14
C THR A 128 -6.88 -22.48 -25.04
N MET A 129 -7.96 -22.35 -24.26
CA MET A 129 -8.29 -23.24 -23.15
C MET A 129 -9.68 -23.82 -23.33
N ALA A 130 -9.80 -25.16 -23.31
CA ALA A 130 -11.09 -25.84 -23.34
C ALA A 130 -11.50 -26.25 -21.93
N PHE A 131 -12.44 -25.52 -21.32
CA PHE A 131 -12.98 -25.81 -20.00
C PHE A 131 -14.41 -26.34 -20.09
N GLY A 132 -14.61 -27.65 -20.05
CA GLY A 132 -15.96 -28.25 -20.05
C GLY A 132 -16.76 -27.98 -21.34
N ASN A 133 -18.07 -28.24 -21.29
CA ASN A 133 -18.97 -27.95 -22.42
C ASN A 133 -19.50 -26.50 -22.36
N PRO A 134 -20.11 -25.98 -23.45
CA PRO A 134 -20.61 -24.59 -23.50
C PRO A 134 -21.64 -24.24 -22.41
N ASP A 135 -22.49 -25.19 -22.02
CA ASP A 135 -23.53 -24.98 -21.00
C ASP A 135 -22.92 -24.84 -19.60
N ASP A 136 -21.88 -25.63 -19.30
CA ASP A 136 -21.12 -25.56 -18.05
C ASP A 136 -20.42 -24.20 -17.93
N ILE A 137 -19.76 -23.74 -19.00
CA ILE A 137 -19.12 -22.42 -19.05
C ILE A 137 -20.16 -21.31 -18.84
N SER A 138 -21.30 -21.37 -19.53
CA SER A 138 -22.38 -20.40 -19.37
C SER A 138 -22.89 -20.33 -17.92
N GLY A 139 -23.13 -21.49 -17.31
CA GLY A 139 -23.54 -21.61 -15.92
C GLY A 139 -22.50 -21.06 -14.94
N PHE A 140 -21.21 -21.34 -15.18
CA PHE A 140 -20.09 -20.78 -14.42
C PHE A 140 -20.03 -19.25 -14.50
N LEU A 141 -20.05 -18.69 -15.72
CA LEU A 141 -20.00 -17.24 -15.93
C LEU A 141 -21.17 -16.52 -15.27
N LYS A 142 -22.37 -17.13 -15.25
CA LYS A 142 -23.53 -16.59 -14.54
C LYS A 142 -23.28 -16.48 -13.04
N ARG A 143 -22.72 -17.52 -12.40
CA ARG A 143 -22.35 -17.51 -10.98
C ARG A 143 -21.27 -16.47 -10.66
N CYS A 144 -20.24 -16.36 -11.50
CA CYS A 144 -19.19 -15.34 -11.36
C CYS A 144 -19.77 -13.93 -11.39
N LYS A 145 -20.63 -13.60 -12.36
CA LYS A 145 -21.28 -12.29 -12.46
C LYS A 145 -22.12 -11.95 -11.22
N MET A 146 -22.85 -12.93 -10.67
CA MET A 146 -23.60 -12.73 -9.42
C MET A 146 -22.68 -12.42 -8.24
N ARG A 147 -21.56 -13.15 -8.10
CA ARG A 147 -20.58 -12.94 -7.03
C ARG A 147 -19.87 -11.59 -7.16
N LEU A 148 -19.42 -11.21 -8.36
CA LEU A 148 -18.82 -9.89 -8.62
C LEU A 148 -19.78 -8.75 -8.22
N LYS A 149 -21.07 -8.86 -8.56
CA LYS A 149 -22.07 -7.85 -8.16
C LYS A 149 -22.17 -7.70 -6.64
N ALA A 150 -22.13 -8.81 -5.90
CA ALA A 150 -22.17 -8.80 -4.43
C ALA A 150 -20.89 -8.20 -3.83
N LEU A 151 -19.71 -8.62 -4.32
CA LEU A 151 -18.41 -8.10 -3.90
C LEU A 151 -18.30 -6.59 -4.14
N ARG A 152 -18.68 -6.10 -5.32
CA ARG A 152 -18.65 -4.66 -5.65
C ARG A 152 -19.61 -3.86 -4.78
N LYS A 153 -20.78 -4.41 -4.43
CA LYS A 153 -21.70 -3.75 -3.48
C LYS A 153 -21.06 -3.59 -2.09
N ASP A 154 -20.43 -4.65 -1.58
CA ASP A 154 -19.73 -4.60 -0.28
C ASP A 154 -18.51 -3.67 -0.32
N ALA A 155 -17.68 -3.79 -1.35
CA ALA A 155 -16.53 -2.90 -1.57
C ALA A 155 -16.94 -1.43 -1.64
N LYS A 156 -18.09 -1.11 -2.24
CA LYS A 156 -18.62 0.26 -2.28
C LYS A 156 -18.88 0.79 -0.88
N ILE A 157 -19.58 0.04 -0.04
CA ILE A 157 -19.93 0.47 1.33
C ILE A 157 -18.67 0.67 2.17
N ARG A 158 -17.72 -0.28 2.09
CA ARG A 158 -16.43 -0.19 2.79
C ARG A 158 -15.59 0.99 2.30
N GLY A 159 -15.52 1.18 0.98
CA GLY A 159 -14.82 2.30 0.36
C GLY A 159 -15.40 3.64 0.78
N GLN A 160 -16.73 3.80 0.79
CA GLN A 160 -17.39 5.02 1.28
C GLN A 160 -16.96 5.37 2.69
N ARG A 161 -16.95 4.39 3.60
CA ARG A 161 -16.53 4.60 5.00
C ARG A 161 -15.05 4.93 5.12
N LEU A 162 -14.18 4.18 4.43
CA LEU A 162 -12.73 4.32 4.55
C LEU A 162 -12.19 5.64 3.95
N PHE A 163 -12.87 6.16 2.93
CA PHE A 163 -12.43 7.28 2.10
C PHE A 163 -13.29 8.56 2.25
N VAL A 164 -14.15 8.61 3.29
CA VAL A 164 -15.07 9.74 3.54
C VAL A 164 -14.31 11.04 3.83
N GLU A 165 -13.26 10.96 4.63
CA GLU A 165 -12.47 12.11 5.08
C GLU A 165 -11.75 12.79 3.90
N LYS A 166 -11.58 14.12 3.96
CA LYS A 166 -10.77 14.84 2.96
C LYS A 166 -9.28 14.53 3.16
N PRO A 167 -8.44 14.61 2.11
CA PRO A 167 -7.04 14.15 2.19
C PRO A 167 -6.20 14.89 3.20
N ARG A 168 -6.22 16.22 3.16
CA ARG A 168 -5.43 17.05 4.08
C ARG A 168 -5.79 16.84 5.56
N PRO A 169 -7.08 16.94 6.00
CA PRO A 169 -7.44 16.63 7.39
C PRO A 169 -7.03 15.22 7.83
N PHE A 170 -7.15 14.23 6.94
CA PHE A 170 -6.69 12.88 7.23
C PHE A 170 -5.18 12.85 7.49
N ALA A 171 -4.37 13.41 6.59
CA ALA A 171 -2.92 13.44 6.73
C ALA A 171 -2.48 14.23 7.98
N ASP A 172 -3.07 15.40 8.23
CA ASP A 172 -2.78 16.25 9.38
C ASP A 172 -3.05 15.50 10.70
N ARG A 173 -4.15 14.72 10.75
CA ARG A 173 -4.48 13.88 11.92
C ARG A 173 -3.46 12.78 12.14
N ILE A 174 -3.02 12.10 11.09
CA ILE A 174 -1.98 11.07 11.17
C ILE A 174 -0.63 11.66 11.58
N HIS A 175 -0.29 12.85 11.07
CA HIS A 175 0.89 13.59 11.50
C HIS A 175 0.84 13.88 13.00
N ALA A 176 -0.29 14.36 13.51
CA ALA A 176 -0.46 14.61 14.95
C ALA A 176 -0.29 13.33 15.79
N TYR A 177 -0.82 12.19 15.33
CA TYR A 177 -0.60 10.89 16.00
C TYR A 177 0.87 10.49 16.01
N TRP A 178 1.58 10.68 14.90
CA TRP A 178 3.01 10.43 14.83
C TRP A 178 3.78 11.31 15.83
N THR A 179 3.57 12.63 15.79
CA THR A 179 4.31 13.58 16.63
C THR A 179 4.08 13.32 18.12
N THR A 180 2.83 13.03 18.52
CA THR A 180 2.51 12.73 19.92
C THR A 180 3.07 11.39 20.38
N ALA A 181 3.06 10.36 19.52
CA ALA A 181 3.71 9.08 19.80
C ALA A 181 5.23 9.20 19.90
N ALA A 182 5.86 10.01 19.03
CA ALA A 182 7.28 10.28 19.07
C ALA A 182 7.69 10.99 20.37
N VAL A 183 6.90 11.96 20.85
CA VAL A 183 7.11 12.59 22.17
C VAL A 183 7.00 11.56 23.30
N GLY A 184 6.05 10.62 23.22
CA GLY A 184 5.94 9.52 24.17
C GLY A 184 7.12 8.54 24.14
N ALA A 185 7.70 8.33 22.96
CA ALA A 185 8.86 7.45 22.73
C ALA A 185 10.22 8.12 23.08
N LEU A 186 10.29 9.46 23.11
CA LEU A 186 11.45 10.24 23.55
C LEU A 186 11.65 10.26 25.08
N LYS A 187 10.79 9.59 25.85
CA LYS A 187 11.12 9.18 27.23
C LYS A 187 12.29 8.17 27.16
N PRO A 188 13.42 8.42 27.85
CA PRO A 188 14.72 8.01 27.36
C PRO A 188 14.93 6.49 27.31
N VAL A 189 15.36 6.01 26.15
CA VAL A 189 16.34 4.92 26.03
C VAL A 189 17.66 5.58 25.61
N GLN A 190 18.70 5.40 26.41
CA GLN A 190 20.05 5.99 26.27
C GLN A 190 20.95 5.14 25.33
N PRO A 191 22.07 5.66 24.78
CA PRO A 191 22.18 6.25 23.43
C PRO A 191 23.26 5.56 22.55
N ALA A 192 23.51 6.05 21.31
CA ALA A 192 24.84 6.02 20.68
C ALA A 192 24.97 7.03 19.50
N HIS A 193 26.19 7.55 19.34
CA HIS A 193 26.64 8.78 18.68
C HIS A 193 27.20 8.54 17.25
N GLN A 194 26.99 9.52 16.33
CA GLN A 194 27.73 9.92 15.09
C GLN A 194 28.08 8.88 13.99
N ASP A 195 28.31 9.20 12.70
CA ASP A 195 28.30 10.41 11.85
C ASP A 195 28.02 9.99 10.38
N ASP A 196 27.36 10.88 9.65
CA ASP A 196 27.29 11.18 8.20
C ASP A 196 27.37 10.10 7.10
N ASN A 197 26.25 9.97 6.37
CA ASN A 197 26.18 9.79 4.91
C ASN A 197 24.82 10.29 4.39
N VAL A 198 24.80 11.44 3.72
CA VAL A 198 23.60 12.14 3.24
C VAL A 198 23.24 11.66 1.83
N VAL A 199 21.97 11.31 1.60
CA VAL A 199 21.41 11.11 0.24
C VAL A 199 20.26 12.08 0.05
N ALA A 200 20.46 13.08 -0.81
CA ALA A 200 19.44 14.05 -1.19
C ALA A 200 18.43 13.42 -2.16
N ILE A 201 17.14 13.63 -1.92
CA ILE A 201 16.09 13.35 -2.91
C ILE A 201 15.75 14.69 -3.57
N ASP A 202 16.44 14.99 -4.66
CA ASP A 202 16.26 16.25 -5.40
C ASP A 202 14.87 16.35 -6.03
N ASN A 203 14.22 17.50 -5.81
CA ASN A 203 13.12 17.98 -6.64
C ASN A 203 13.71 18.72 -7.84
N ALA A 204 13.53 18.15 -9.03
CA ALA A 204 14.01 18.74 -10.26
C ALA A 204 13.24 20.01 -10.67
N ARG A 205 14.05 21.05 -10.99
CA ARG A 205 13.85 22.19 -11.90
C ARG A 205 13.20 23.48 -11.36
N SER A 206 14.03 24.53 -11.32
CA SER A 206 13.89 25.67 -12.22
C SER A 206 15.25 26.35 -12.47
N ALA A 207 15.49 26.70 -13.73
CA ALA A 207 16.74 27.23 -14.26
C ALA A 207 17.10 28.65 -13.76
N THR A 208 18.40 28.92 -13.87
CA THR A 208 19.19 30.13 -13.62
C THR A 208 18.64 31.43 -14.22
N PRO A 209 19.05 32.61 -13.69
CA PRO A 209 20.24 33.26 -14.26
C PRO A 209 21.21 33.84 -13.22
N HIS A 210 22.51 33.58 -13.41
CA HIS A 210 23.60 34.26 -12.71
C HIS A 210 24.01 35.52 -13.48
N GLN A 211 23.90 36.65 -12.78
CA GLN A 211 24.75 37.85 -12.72
C GLN A 211 25.93 38.03 -13.70
N THR A 212 26.10 39.27 -14.15
CA THR A 212 27.41 39.94 -14.21
C THR A 212 27.33 41.32 -13.55
N GLY A 213 27.83 41.40 -12.31
CA GLY A 213 28.16 42.64 -11.63
C GLY A 213 29.65 42.62 -11.29
N TYR A 214 30.45 43.39 -12.03
CA TYR A 214 31.88 43.59 -11.76
C TYR A 214 32.02 44.72 -10.73
N GLY A 215 32.83 44.49 -9.70
CA GLY A 215 33.15 45.46 -8.65
C GLY A 215 34.01 46.63 -9.14
N GLY A 216 33.95 47.74 -8.41
CA GLY A 216 34.63 49.00 -8.69
C GLY A 216 36.03 49.16 -8.08
N GLN A 217 36.42 50.44 -7.98
CA GLN A 217 37.73 51.07 -7.66
C GLN A 217 38.48 51.44 -8.97
N SER A 218 38.73 52.70 -9.32
CA SER A 218 38.69 54.01 -8.62
C SER A 218 38.17 55.09 -9.56
#